data_AF-A0A7W5B5K6-F1
#
_entry.id   AF-A0A7W5B5K6-F1
#
_cell.length_a   1.000
_cell.length_b   1.000
_cell.length_c   1.000
_cell.angle_alpha   90.00
_cell.angle_beta   90.00
_cell.angle_gamma   90.00
#
_symmetry.space_group_name_H-M   'P 1'
#
loop_
_entity.id
_entity.type
_entity.pdbx_description
1 polymer ?
#
loop_
_entity_poly.entity_id
_entity_poly.type
_entity_poly.pdbx_seq_one_letter_code
_entity_poly.pdbx_strand_id
1 'polypeptide(L)'
;MHITGIDNSHDCINCRQNQILSMLELENFPAALLLYNLYINTRYAFDNIFVKKQARWLVNNEFVLEQDLENFGVTLTNVHWRDIQEVEPIIRGMIDEGRYPFVPANCFYIPHHPIYNKTHFPHSLVMTRYEVHEGGTKLFVADDVSHEFKIYEYDYKELEMAIQTYSYKEQGDSFTRLPDERTISTYAYNQVSAEKLQALRDEIEVRHSKFVANLQEDYFLYDHVKELINGDYVEFASQNELIDLLIHTFSALKGSRQLFGRYLSYTGGNEELIERLRACEKRLETIRILLLKSQMTGRLNAEVIFSKCSSVKEMEMEFVKLLKENNEVVTSR
;
A
#
# COMPACT_ATOMS: atom_id res chain seq x y z
N MET A 1 3.93 0.83 23.26
CA MET A 1 4.08 0.06 22.01
C MET A 1 4.28 1.07 20.90
N HIS A 2 5.46 1.12 20.28
CA HIS A 2 5.70 1.97 19.12
C HIS A 2 5.45 1.12 17.88
N ILE A 3 4.33 1.34 17.20
CA ILE A 3 4.13 0.82 15.86
C ILE A 3 5.00 1.69 14.95
N THR A 4 6.19 1.20 14.60
CA THR A 4 6.96 1.83 13.53
C THR A 4 6.22 1.48 12.24
N GLY A 5 5.63 2.48 11.60
CA GLY A 5 5.11 2.28 10.25
C GLY A 5 6.23 1.80 9.35
N ILE A 6 5.88 0.97 8.38
CA ILE A 6 6.79 0.68 7.29
C ILE A 6 7.13 2.00 6.63
N ASP A 7 8.42 2.32 6.66
CA ASP A 7 9.01 3.54 6.12
C ASP A 7 8.30 4.06 4.85
N ASN A 8 7.68 5.25 4.97
CA ASN A 8 7.40 6.29 3.97
C ASN A 8 6.79 5.94 2.59
N SER A 9 6.31 4.72 2.34
CA SER A 9 6.10 4.21 0.97
C SER A 9 4.67 3.82 0.62
N HIS A 10 3.68 4.56 1.15
CA HIS A 10 2.24 4.35 0.86
C HIS A 10 1.83 4.78 -0.57
N ASP A 11 2.82 4.93 -1.45
CA ASP A 11 2.61 5.50 -2.76
C ASP A 11 2.01 4.48 -3.75
N CYS A 12 2.01 3.17 -3.42
CA CYS A 12 1.42 2.14 -4.28
C CYS A 12 0.55 1.10 -3.59
N ILE A 13 0.39 1.15 -2.27
CA ILE A 13 -0.40 0.18 -1.49
C ILE A 13 -1.57 0.88 -0.82
N ASN A 14 -2.66 0.16 -0.58
CA ASN A 14 -3.80 0.72 0.16
C ASN A 14 -3.56 0.70 1.68
N CYS A 15 -4.38 1.44 2.43
CA CYS A 15 -4.25 1.52 3.89
C CYS A 15 -4.29 0.14 4.55
N ARG A 16 -5.14 -0.76 4.05
CA ARG A 16 -5.27 -2.13 4.57
C ARG A 16 -3.97 -2.93 4.42
N GLN A 17 -3.38 -2.94 3.24
CA GLN A 17 -2.09 -3.58 2.97
C GLN A 17 -0.99 -2.99 3.84
N ASN A 18 -0.94 -1.66 3.98
CA ASN A 18 0.03 -0.98 4.82
C ASN A 18 -0.09 -1.39 6.30
N GLN A 19 -1.32 -1.44 6.81
CA GLN A 19 -1.58 -1.84 8.18
C GLN A 19 -1.22 -3.31 8.41
N ILE A 20 -1.54 -4.22 7.48
CA ILE A 20 -1.11 -5.63 7.58
C ILE A 20 0.40 -5.72 7.71
N LEU A 21 1.14 -5.13 6.77
CA LEU A 21 2.58 -5.23 6.74
C LEU A 21 3.20 -4.61 8.01
N SER A 22 2.65 -3.48 8.49
CA SER A 22 3.12 -2.83 9.73
C SER A 22 2.83 -3.67 10.98
N MET A 23 1.67 -4.35 11.05
CA MET A 23 1.35 -5.24 12.16
C MET A 23 2.21 -6.51 12.13
N LEU A 24 2.49 -7.06 10.95
CA LEU A 24 3.42 -8.19 10.81
C LEU A 24 4.80 -7.82 11.37
N GLU A 25 5.29 -6.63 11.08
CA GLU A 25 6.59 -6.19 11.61
C GLU A 25 6.59 -5.96 13.11
N LEU A 26 5.50 -5.41 13.66
CA LEU A 26 5.33 -5.29 15.10
C LEU A 26 5.41 -6.67 15.78
N GLU A 27 4.83 -7.68 15.16
CA GLU A 27 4.84 -9.08 15.60
C GLU A 27 6.12 -9.83 15.20
N ASN A 28 7.15 -9.14 14.72
CA ASN A 28 8.44 -9.68 14.27
C ASN A 28 8.36 -10.69 13.11
N PHE A 29 7.27 -10.65 12.33
CA PHE A 29 7.20 -11.37 11.07
C PHE A 29 7.98 -10.63 9.98
N PRO A 30 8.65 -11.35 9.07
CA PRO A 30 9.46 -10.75 8.02
C PRO A 30 8.60 -10.26 6.85
N ALA A 31 7.79 -9.22 7.09
CA ALA A 31 6.82 -8.69 6.12
C ALA A 31 7.45 -8.31 4.77
N ALA A 32 8.74 -7.95 4.76
CA ALA A 32 9.49 -7.66 3.54
C ALA A 32 9.50 -8.83 2.53
N LEU A 33 9.36 -10.08 2.98
CA LEU A 33 9.25 -11.25 2.09
C LEU A 33 8.00 -11.22 1.21
N LEU A 34 6.92 -10.57 1.65
CA LEU A 34 5.69 -10.43 0.87
C LEU A 34 5.87 -9.46 -0.32
N LEU A 35 6.96 -8.69 -0.37
CA LEU A 35 7.17 -7.68 -1.41
C LEU A 35 7.92 -8.25 -2.64
N TYR A 36 8.07 -9.57 -2.73
CA TYR A 36 8.93 -10.27 -3.71
C TYR A 36 8.54 -10.10 -5.19
N ASN A 37 7.30 -9.72 -5.47
CA ASN A 37 6.77 -9.48 -6.81
C ASN A 37 6.22 -8.04 -6.97
N LEU A 38 6.54 -7.13 -6.05
CA LEU A 38 6.00 -5.76 -6.06
C LEU A 38 6.78 -4.81 -6.99
N TYR A 39 6.87 -5.14 -8.28
CA TYR A 39 7.40 -4.22 -9.30
C TYR A 39 6.30 -3.91 -10.31
N ILE A 40 5.66 -2.74 -10.17
CA ILE A 40 4.51 -2.37 -11.00
C ILE A 40 4.97 -2.03 -12.41
N ASN A 41 4.53 -2.79 -13.40
CA ASN A 41 4.83 -2.48 -14.80
C ASN A 41 4.22 -1.12 -15.24
N THR A 42 4.93 -0.35 -16.07
CA THR A 42 4.54 0.98 -16.55
C THR A 42 3.25 0.97 -17.38
N ARG A 43 3.07 -0.02 -18.27
CA ARG A 43 1.80 -0.29 -18.97
C ARG A 43 0.69 -0.55 -17.98
N TYR A 44 0.92 -1.43 -17.02
CA TYR A 44 -0.09 -1.80 -16.03
C TYR A 44 -0.53 -0.58 -15.20
N ALA A 45 0.42 0.26 -14.77
CA ALA A 45 0.11 1.52 -14.09
C ALA A 45 -0.70 2.46 -14.99
N PHE A 46 -0.32 2.61 -16.26
CA PHE A 46 -1.06 3.40 -17.24
C PHE A 46 -2.49 2.89 -17.44
N ASP A 47 -2.69 1.60 -17.67
CA ASP A 47 -4.01 1.05 -17.93
C ASP A 47 -4.95 1.18 -16.72
N ASN A 48 -4.45 0.97 -15.50
CA ASN A 48 -5.30 1.00 -14.30
C ASN A 48 -5.50 2.41 -13.74
N ILE A 49 -4.44 3.22 -13.65
CA ILE A 49 -4.57 4.56 -13.07
C ILE A 49 -5.08 5.52 -14.13
N PHE A 50 -4.47 5.51 -15.31
CA PHE A 50 -4.67 6.55 -16.30
C PHE A 50 -5.89 6.29 -17.19
N VAL A 51 -6.01 5.09 -17.77
CA VAL A 51 -7.15 4.74 -18.65
C VAL A 51 -8.42 4.51 -17.85
N LYS A 52 -8.37 3.75 -16.75
CA LYS A 52 -9.53 3.52 -15.88
C LYS A 52 -9.80 4.65 -14.87
N LYS A 53 -8.95 5.68 -14.82
CA LYS A 53 -9.06 6.83 -13.90
C LYS A 53 -9.15 6.42 -12.42
N GLN A 54 -8.44 5.38 -12.04
CA GLN A 54 -8.44 4.88 -10.66
C GLN A 54 -7.35 5.55 -9.84
N ALA A 55 -7.62 5.81 -8.57
CA ALA A 55 -6.57 6.24 -7.65
C ALA A 55 -5.54 5.11 -7.45
N ARG A 56 -4.29 5.49 -7.20
CA ARG A 56 -3.16 4.54 -7.02
C ARG A 56 -3.41 3.43 -5.99
N TRP A 57 -4.16 3.69 -4.92
CA TRP A 57 -4.48 2.71 -3.87
C TRP A 57 -5.59 1.74 -4.26
N LEU A 58 -6.28 1.96 -5.38
CA LEU A 58 -7.27 1.03 -5.94
C LEU A 58 -6.67 0.07 -6.97
N VAL A 59 -5.40 0.27 -7.31
CA VAL A 59 -4.68 -0.59 -8.24
C VAL A 59 -4.44 -1.93 -7.57
N ASN A 60 -5.06 -2.99 -8.10
CA ASN A 60 -4.95 -4.33 -7.55
C ASN A 60 -3.56 -4.93 -7.82
N ASN A 61 -2.65 -4.77 -6.88
CA ASN A 61 -1.34 -5.39 -6.91
C ASN A 61 -1.37 -6.70 -6.12
N GLU A 62 -1.26 -7.83 -6.83
CA GLU A 62 -1.33 -9.19 -6.26
C GLU A 62 -0.06 -9.60 -5.48
N PHE A 63 0.45 -8.73 -4.60
CA PHE A 63 1.71 -8.98 -3.87
C PHE A 63 1.52 -9.48 -2.42
N VAL A 64 0.38 -9.21 -1.79
CA VAL A 64 0.01 -9.86 -0.53
C VAL A 64 -1.10 -10.86 -0.82
N LEU A 65 -0.71 -12.11 -1.11
CA LEU A 65 -1.68 -13.18 -1.29
C LEU A 65 -2.15 -13.66 0.09
N GLU A 66 -3.44 -13.96 0.20
CA GLU A 66 -4.03 -14.57 1.40
C GLU A 66 -3.28 -15.85 1.81
N GLN A 67 -2.95 -16.68 0.83
CA GLN A 67 -2.15 -17.89 1.04
C GLN A 67 -0.75 -17.59 1.64
N ASP A 68 -0.14 -16.46 1.29
CA ASP A 68 1.15 -16.07 1.86
C ASP A 68 1.01 -15.73 3.34
N LEU A 69 -0.04 -15.00 3.68
CA LEU A 69 -0.37 -14.66 5.07
C LEU A 69 -0.68 -15.91 5.90
N GLU A 70 -1.48 -16.84 5.36
CA GLU A 70 -1.74 -18.14 6.01
C GLU A 70 -0.44 -18.94 6.24
N ASN A 71 0.49 -18.89 5.28
CA ASN A 71 1.81 -19.51 5.42
C ASN A 71 2.66 -18.83 6.52
N PHE A 72 2.51 -17.51 6.69
CA PHE A 72 3.02 -16.77 7.85
C PHE A 72 2.25 -17.06 9.15
N GLY A 73 1.29 -18.01 9.15
CA GLY A 73 0.49 -18.32 10.34
C GLY A 73 -0.51 -17.23 10.69
N VAL A 74 -0.79 -16.33 9.74
CA VAL A 74 -1.72 -15.21 9.89
C VAL A 74 -3.06 -15.65 9.35
N THR A 75 -4.08 -15.64 10.19
CA THR A 75 -5.45 -15.96 9.76
C THR A 75 -6.35 -14.75 9.92
N LEU A 76 -7.06 -14.38 8.86
CA LEU A 76 -8.09 -13.35 8.89
C LEU A 76 -9.33 -13.89 9.59
N THR A 77 -9.78 -13.19 10.62
CA THR A 77 -11.07 -13.44 11.26
C THR A 77 -11.95 -12.24 11.04
N ASN A 78 -13.11 -12.46 10.43
CA ASN A 78 -14.14 -11.45 10.25
C ASN A 78 -15.27 -11.69 11.23
N VAL A 79 -15.69 -10.64 11.93
CA VAL A 79 -16.84 -10.65 12.83
C VAL A 79 -17.84 -9.63 12.30
N HIS A 80 -19.00 -10.13 11.87
CA HIS A 80 -20.10 -9.29 11.44
C HIS A 80 -20.92 -8.82 12.64
N TRP A 81 -21.35 -7.56 12.61
CA TRP A 81 -22.23 -6.97 13.61
C TRP A 81 -23.55 -6.51 12.98
N ARG A 82 -24.61 -6.50 13.78
CA ARG A 82 -25.96 -6.12 13.32
C ARG A 82 -26.31 -4.70 13.71
N ASP A 83 -25.92 -4.34 14.92
CA ASP A 83 -26.24 -3.08 15.56
C ASP A 83 -24.96 -2.42 16.10
N ILE A 84 -24.90 -1.09 16.06
CA ILE A 84 -23.70 -0.33 16.46
C ILE A 84 -23.33 -0.56 17.94
N GLN A 85 -24.29 -0.96 18.77
CA GLN A 85 -24.05 -1.30 20.17
C GLN A 85 -23.22 -2.59 20.35
N GLU A 86 -23.13 -3.45 19.33
CA GLU A 86 -22.33 -4.68 19.36
C GLU A 86 -20.83 -4.40 19.11
N VAL A 87 -20.51 -3.30 18.44
CA VAL A 87 -19.16 -3.00 17.95
C VAL A 87 -18.16 -2.80 19.10
N GLU A 88 -18.48 -1.99 20.11
CA GLU A 88 -17.57 -1.76 21.24
C GLU A 88 -17.24 -3.07 22.00
N PRO A 89 -18.22 -3.91 22.41
CA PRO A 89 -17.93 -5.21 22.99
C PRO A 89 -17.04 -6.10 22.12
N ILE A 90 -17.27 -6.13 20.80
CA ILE A 90 -16.47 -6.93 19.86
C ILE A 90 -15.01 -6.45 19.84
N ILE A 91 -14.81 -5.13 19.68
CA ILE A 91 -13.47 -4.52 19.67
C ILE A 91 -12.72 -4.87 20.97
N ARG A 92 -13.38 -4.68 22.11
CA ARG A 92 -12.77 -4.95 23.43
C ARG A 92 -12.40 -6.42 23.59
N GLY A 93 -13.31 -7.33 23.24
CA GLY A 93 -13.05 -8.77 23.32
C GLY A 93 -11.85 -9.20 22.47
N MET A 94 -11.71 -8.67 21.25
CA MET A 94 -10.55 -8.92 20.41
C MET A 94 -9.25 -8.37 21.02
N ILE A 95 -9.27 -7.17 21.61
CA ILE A 95 -8.10 -6.58 22.29
C ILE A 95 -7.71 -7.41 23.53
N ASP A 96 -8.69 -7.88 24.32
CA ASP A 96 -8.46 -8.73 25.49
C ASP A 96 -7.84 -10.08 25.10
N GLU A 97 -8.16 -10.58 23.91
CA GLU A 97 -7.53 -11.76 23.28
C GLU A 97 -6.12 -11.48 22.71
N GLY A 98 -5.61 -10.25 22.86
CA GLY A 98 -4.30 -9.83 22.34
C GLY A 98 -4.28 -9.64 20.83
N ARG A 99 -5.43 -9.36 20.20
CA ARG A 99 -5.54 -9.11 18.75
C ARG A 99 -5.74 -7.63 18.45
N TYR A 100 -5.54 -7.26 17.19
CA TYR A 100 -5.72 -5.90 16.68
C TYR A 100 -6.98 -5.82 15.81
N PRO A 101 -8.08 -5.23 16.29
CA PRO A 101 -9.27 -4.99 15.47
C PRO A 101 -8.99 -3.93 14.41
N PHE A 102 -9.41 -4.23 13.20
CA PHE A 102 -9.45 -3.30 12.10
C PHE A 102 -10.90 -2.93 11.85
N VAL A 103 -11.22 -1.68 12.13
CA VAL A 103 -12.59 -1.19 12.15
C VAL A 103 -12.80 -0.29 10.94
N PRO A 104 -13.70 -0.64 10.01
CA PRO A 104 -14.02 0.25 8.90
C PRO A 104 -14.70 1.53 9.42
N ALA A 105 -14.25 2.68 8.92
CA ALA A 105 -14.73 3.98 9.36
C ALA A 105 -14.71 5.01 8.23
N ASN A 106 -15.60 6.00 8.32
CA ASN A 106 -15.70 7.09 7.36
C ASN A 106 -14.88 8.31 7.83
N CYS A 107 -13.84 8.66 7.08
CA CYS A 107 -12.92 9.76 7.41
C CYS A 107 -13.58 11.14 7.53
N PHE A 108 -14.80 11.31 7.00
CA PHE A 108 -15.56 12.53 7.22
C PHE A 108 -15.74 12.83 8.72
N TYR A 109 -15.87 11.79 9.55
CA TYR A 109 -16.13 11.90 10.98
C TYR A 109 -14.91 11.67 11.86
N ILE A 110 -13.69 11.56 11.30
CA ILE A 110 -12.46 11.29 12.05
C ILE A 110 -11.66 12.59 12.21
N PRO A 111 -11.62 13.22 13.41
CA PRO A 111 -11.07 14.57 13.61
C PRO A 111 -9.61 14.76 13.17
N HIS A 112 -8.77 13.73 13.33
CA HIS A 112 -7.36 13.85 13.02
C HIS A 112 -7.05 13.71 11.51
N HIS A 113 -8.03 13.28 10.71
CA HIS A 113 -7.84 13.01 9.29
C HIS A 113 -7.94 14.30 8.44
N PRO A 114 -7.08 14.54 7.42
CA PRO A 114 -7.03 15.79 6.63
C PRO A 114 -8.34 16.21 5.94
N ILE A 115 -9.25 15.26 5.73
CA ILE A 115 -10.56 15.44 5.08
C ILE A 115 -11.74 15.40 6.07
N TYR A 116 -11.45 15.51 7.37
CA TYR A 116 -12.47 15.67 8.42
C TYR A 116 -13.46 16.78 8.07
N ASN A 117 -14.76 16.47 8.09
CA ASN A 117 -15.88 17.34 7.69
C ASN A 117 -15.77 17.93 6.27
N LYS A 118 -15.00 17.33 5.36
CA LYS A 118 -14.86 17.80 3.96
C LYS A 118 -15.45 16.82 2.95
N THR A 119 -15.11 15.53 3.08
CA THR A 119 -15.51 14.53 2.07
C THR A 119 -15.65 13.17 2.73
N HIS A 120 -16.70 12.43 2.36
CA HIS A 120 -16.87 11.03 2.78
C HIS A 120 -15.85 10.16 2.07
N PHE A 121 -15.08 9.42 2.85
CA PHE A 121 -14.04 8.54 2.33
C PHE A 121 -13.90 7.32 3.25
N PRO A 122 -13.89 6.11 2.69
CA PRO A 122 -13.76 4.87 3.45
C PRO A 122 -12.33 4.70 3.94
N HIS A 123 -12.16 4.22 5.17
CA HIS A 123 -10.87 3.94 5.76
C HIS A 123 -10.96 2.79 6.75
N SER A 124 -9.82 2.27 7.18
CA SER A 124 -9.73 1.24 8.21
C SER A 124 -8.92 1.79 9.37
N LEU A 125 -9.42 1.64 10.60
CA LEU A 125 -8.76 2.08 11.83
C LEU A 125 -8.25 0.87 12.60
N VAL A 126 -7.00 0.91 13.08
CA VAL A 126 -6.45 -0.17 13.91
C VAL A 126 -6.64 0.17 15.38
N MET A 127 -7.44 -0.61 16.10
CA MET A 127 -7.64 -0.46 17.54
C MET A 127 -6.52 -1.19 18.27
N THR A 128 -5.83 -0.51 19.18
CA THR A 128 -4.63 -1.06 19.85
C THR A 128 -4.82 -1.36 21.33
N ARG A 129 -5.64 -0.53 22.01
CA ARG A 129 -5.97 -0.67 23.42
C ARG A 129 -7.26 0.09 23.73
N TYR A 130 -7.83 -0.19 24.88
CA TYR A 130 -8.98 0.55 25.40
C TYR A 130 -8.81 0.82 26.90
N GLU A 131 -9.49 1.85 27.40
CA GLU A 131 -9.61 2.15 28.82
C GLU A 131 -11.08 2.39 29.17
N VAL A 132 -11.56 1.81 30.27
CA VAL A 132 -12.94 1.97 30.74
C VAL A 132 -12.95 2.95 31.90
N HIS A 133 -13.82 3.96 31.82
CA HIS A 133 -14.01 4.97 32.85
C HIS A 133 -15.50 5.14 33.16
N GLU A 134 -15.84 5.88 34.21
CA GLU A 134 -17.25 6.16 34.59
C GLU A 134 -18.05 6.82 33.45
N GLY A 135 -17.39 7.57 32.56
CA GLY A 135 -18.00 8.27 31.42
C GLY A 135 -18.16 7.44 30.14
N GLY A 136 -17.60 6.22 30.09
CA GLY A 136 -17.60 5.36 28.90
C GLY A 136 -16.24 4.74 28.61
N THR A 137 -16.09 4.25 27.38
CA THR A 137 -14.87 3.59 26.90
C THR A 137 -14.06 4.52 26.01
N LYS A 138 -12.78 4.65 26.30
CA LYS A 138 -11.79 5.28 25.43
C LYS A 138 -11.09 4.23 24.59
N LEU A 139 -10.97 4.50 23.29
CA LEU A 139 -10.26 3.67 22.33
C LEU A 139 -8.99 4.39 21.87
N PHE A 140 -7.93 3.60 21.70
CA PHE A 140 -6.66 4.08 21.19
C PHE A 140 -6.43 3.53 19.79
N VAL A 141 -6.45 4.44 18.83
CA VAL A 141 -6.46 4.16 17.40
C VAL A 141 -5.08 4.41 16.83
N ALA A 142 -4.46 3.37 16.27
CA ALA A 142 -3.30 3.52 15.42
C ALA A 142 -3.77 3.81 13.99
N ASP A 143 -3.36 4.96 13.46
CA ASP A 143 -3.74 5.37 12.11
C ASP A 143 -2.53 5.92 11.33
N ASP A 144 -2.57 5.74 10.00
CA ASP A 144 -1.51 6.02 9.03
C ASP A 144 -1.73 7.33 8.26
N VAL A 145 -2.37 8.29 8.93
CA VAL A 145 -2.73 9.62 8.40
C VAL A 145 -1.51 10.48 8.04
N SER A 146 -0.35 10.12 8.57
CA SER A 146 0.94 10.70 8.21
C SER A 146 1.95 9.61 7.91
N HIS A 147 3.15 10.02 7.50
CA HIS A 147 4.29 9.16 7.16
C HIS A 147 4.74 8.17 8.28
N GLU A 148 4.04 8.19 9.42
CA GLU A 148 4.24 7.36 10.60
C GLU A 148 2.87 7.02 11.19
N PHE A 149 2.74 5.80 11.74
CA PHE A 149 1.59 5.43 12.56
C PHE A 149 1.58 6.28 13.82
N LYS A 150 0.46 6.97 14.04
CA LYS A 150 0.23 7.74 15.26
C LYS A 150 -0.89 7.11 16.04
N ILE A 151 -0.74 7.15 17.37
CA ILE A 151 -1.80 6.75 18.28
C ILE A 151 -2.65 7.97 18.60
N TYR A 152 -3.93 7.87 18.31
CA TYR A 152 -4.95 8.84 18.65
C TYR A 152 -5.86 8.26 19.73
N GLU A 153 -6.42 9.11 20.56
CA GLU A 153 -7.33 8.74 21.63
C GLU A 153 -8.73 9.28 21.30
N TYR A 154 -9.73 8.43 21.44
CA TYR A 154 -11.13 8.74 21.15
C TYR A 154 -12.04 8.19 22.22
N ASP A 155 -13.06 8.95 22.60
CA ASP A 155 -14.23 8.33 23.24
C ASP A 155 -14.96 7.50 22.18
N TYR A 156 -15.40 6.28 22.52
CA TYR A 156 -16.07 5.39 21.56
C TYR A 156 -17.24 6.08 20.83
N LYS A 157 -18.01 6.89 21.57
CA LYS A 157 -19.14 7.68 21.04
C LYS A 157 -18.75 8.65 19.91
N GLU A 158 -17.52 9.14 19.90
CA GLU A 158 -17.02 9.99 18.82
C GLU A 158 -16.79 9.21 17.52
N LEU A 159 -16.47 7.92 17.63
CA LEU A 159 -16.24 7.03 16.50
C LEU A 159 -17.50 6.33 15.98
N GLU A 160 -18.57 6.24 16.79
CA GLU A 160 -19.83 5.58 16.41
C GLU A 160 -20.34 6.05 15.04
N MET A 161 -20.37 7.37 14.82
CA MET A 161 -20.83 7.93 13.55
C MET A 161 -19.92 7.54 12.38
N ALA A 162 -18.60 7.54 12.59
CA ALA A 162 -17.63 7.15 11.57
C ALA A 162 -17.82 5.68 11.16
N ILE A 163 -18.04 4.80 12.14
CA ILE A 163 -18.19 3.35 11.93
C ILE A 163 -19.57 3.06 11.30
N GLN A 164 -20.64 3.65 11.83
CA GLN A 164 -22.00 3.40 11.38
C GLN A 164 -22.27 3.90 9.96
N THR A 165 -21.63 5.00 9.56
CA THR A 165 -21.79 5.62 8.22
C THR A 165 -20.73 5.18 7.23
N TYR A 166 -19.94 4.17 7.58
CA TYR A 166 -19.04 3.54 6.63
C TYR A 166 -19.85 2.95 5.48
N SER A 167 -19.51 3.33 4.26
CA SER A 167 -20.02 2.72 3.04
C SER A 167 -18.95 2.77 1.98
N TYR A 168 -18.71 1.63 1.34
CA TYR A 168 -17.78 1.51 0.24
C TYR A 168 -18.37 0.63 -0.84
N LYS A 169 -18.25 1.01 -2.12
CA LYS A 169 -18.89 0.28 -3.23
C LYS A 169 -18.02 -0.84 -3.81
N GLU A 170 -16.72 -0.79 -3.59
CA GLU A 170 -15.76 -1.80 -4.06
C GLU A 170 -15.38 -2.73 -2.89
N GLN A 171 -16.39 -3.42 -2.35
CA GLN A 171 -16.24 -4.28 -1.16
C GLN A 171 -15.61 -5.63 -1.50
N GLY A 172 -15.02 -6.26 -0.49
CA GLY A 172 -14.69 -7.67 -0.51
C GLY A 172 -14.00 -8.09 0.77
N ASP A 173 -14.53 -9.11 1.44
CA ASP A 173 -13.97 -9.74 2.63
C ASP A 173 -12.68 -10.53 2.32
N SER A 174 -11.63 -9.83 1.90
CA SER A 174 -10.31 -10.40 1.64
C SER A 174 -9.24 -9.57 2.34
N PHE A 175 -8.09 -10.19 2.60
CA PHE A 175 -6.99 -9.58 3.33
C PHE A 175 -6.57 -8.19 2.82
N THR A 176 -6.59 -7.98 1.50
CA THR A 176 -6.08 -6.77 0.85
C THR A 176 -7.16 -5.77 0.47
N ARG A 177 -8.44 -6.06 0.76
CA ARG A 177 -9.57 -5.17 0.49
C ARG A 177 -10.13 -4.62 1.79
N LEU A 178 -10.82 -3.49 1.70
CA LEU A 178 -11.59 -3.01 2.83
C LEU A 178 -12.77 -3.97 3.08
N PRO A 179 -13.03 -4.33 4.35
CA PRO A 179 -14.06 -5.30 4.69
C PRO A 179 -15.45 -4.78 4.34
N ASP A 180 -16.41 -5.71 4.22
CA ASP A 180 -17.81 -5.35 3.96
C ASP A 180 -18.37 -4.39 5.02
N GLU A 181 -19.43 -3.68 4.63
CA GLU A 181 -20.21 -2.90 5.59
C GLU A 181 -20.61 -3.79 6.77
N ARG A 182 -20.31 -3.31 7.99
CA ARG A 182 -20.59 -4.02 9.25
C ARG A 182 -19.73 -5.24 9.56
N THR A 183 -18.50 -5.24 9.06
CA THR A 183 -17.50 -6.26 9.40
C THR A 183 -16.34 -5.63 10.17
N ILE A 184 -15.96 -6.24 11.30
CA ILE A 184 -14.71 -5.95 11.99
C ILE A 184 -13.77 -7.12 11.70
N SER A 185 -12.62 -6.80 11.13
CA SER A 185 -11.61 -7.81 10.84
C SER A 185 -10.54 -7.81 11.91
N THR A 186 -9.92 -8.95 12.16
CA THR A 186 -8.69 -9.04 12.93
C THR A 186 -7.80 -10.14 12.38
N TYR A 187 -6.52 -10.09 12.72
CA TYR A 187 -5.56 -11.14 12.40
C TYR A 187 -5.18 -11.87 13.66
N ALA A 188 -5.27 -13.20 13.62
CA ALA A 188 -4.62 -14.02 14.61
C ALA A 188 -3.23 -14.42 14.08
N TYR A 189 -2.20 -14.12 14.87
CA TYR A 189 -0.81 -14.44 14.56
C TYR A 189 -0.44 -15.70 15.31
N ASN A 190 -0.35 -16.82 14.59
CA ASN A 190 0.09 -18.08 15.17
C ASN A 190 1.62 -18.14 15.13
N GLN A 191 2.22 -18.67 16.20
CA GLN A 191 3.65 -18.95 16.22
C GLN A 191 4.01 -19.91 15.07
N VAL A 192 4.92 -19.47 14.20
CA VAL A 192 5.44 -20.28 13.09
C VAL A 192 6.77 -20.87 13.52
N SER A 193 6.96 -22.18 13.34
CA SER A 193 8.25 -22.81 13.64
C SER A 193 9.34 -22.29 12.69
N ALA A 194 10.60 -22.36 13.13
CA ALA A 194 11.73 -21.91 12.31
C ALA A 194 11.79 -22.68 10.96
N GLU A 195 11.44 -23.96 10.97
CA GLU A 195 11.40 -24.83 9.79
C GLU A 195 10.34 -24.37 8.79
N LYS A 196 9.12 -24.04 9.28
CA LYS A 196 8.05 -23.55 8.41
C LYS A 196 8.39 -22.17 7.84
N LEU A 197 9.03 -21.31 8.63
CA LEU A 197 9.50 -20.01 8.14
C LEU A 197 10.60 -20.15 7.08
N GLN A 198 11.51 -21.11 7.24
CA GLN A 198 12.52 -21.39 6.23
C GLN A 198 11.90 -21.95 4.94
N ALA A 199 10.98 -22.91 5.04
CA ALA A 199 10.28 -23.43 3.87
C ALA A 199 9.53 -22.35 3.08
N LEU A 200 8.94 -21.37 3.79
CA LEU A 200 8.29 -20.23 3.16
C LEU A 200 9.29 -19.31 2.44
N ARG A 201 10.48 -19.08 3.01
CA ARG A 201 11.54 -18.32 2.33
C ARG A 201 11.95 -19.00 1.03
N ASP A 202 12.17 -20.31 1.07
CA ASP A 202 12.56 -21.09 -0.11
C ASP A 202 11.45 -21.04 -1.19
N GLU A 203 10.17 -21.12 -0.79
CA GLU A 203 9.05 -21.00 -1.71
C GLU A 203 8.95 -19.59 -2.34
N ILE A 204 9.11 -18.54 -1.53
CA ILE A 204 9.11 -17.15 -2.00
C ILE A 204 10.27 -16.90 -2.96
N GLU A 205 11.45 -17.47 -2.71
CA GLU A 205 12.61 -17.37 -3.60
C GLU A 205 12.32 -18.00 -4.97
N VAL A 206 11.67 -19.17 -5.00
CA VAL A 206 11.24 -19.82 -6.25
C VAL A 206 10.22 -18.94 -7.00
N ARG A 207 9.24 -18.37 -6.28
CA ARG A 207 8.23 -17.48 -6.89
C ARG A 207 8.82 -16.17 -7.38
N HIS A 208 9.76 -15.58 -6.63
CA HIS A 208 10.54 -14.43 -7.07
C HIS A 208 11.32 -14.73 -8.34
N SER A 209 11.98 -15.89 -8.41
CA SER A 209 12.74 -16.29 -9.59
C SER A 209 11.86 -16.42 -10.83
N LYS A 210 10.65 -16.99 -10.67
CA LYS A 210 9.63 -17.05 -11.73
C LYS A 210 9.12 -15.66 -12.10
N PHE A 211 8.90 -14.79 -11.12
CA PHE A 211 8.48 -13.42 -11.35
C PHE A 211 9.52 -12.65 -12.20
N VAL A 212 10.80 -12.69 -11.81
CA VAL A 212 11.89 -12.03 -12.54
C VAL A 212 12.03 -12.57 -13.96
N ALA A 213 11.96 -13.90 -14.15
CA ALA A 213 12.04 -14.53 -15.46
C ALA A 213 10.91 -14.04 -16.40
N ASN A 214 9.71 -13.83 -15.85
CA ASN A 214 8.53 -13.37 -16.59
C ASN A 214 8.36 -11.84 -16.61
N LEU A 215 9.24 -11.09 -15.95
CA LEU A 215 9.15 -9.64 -15.91
C LEU A 215 9.37 -9.08 -17.31
N GLN A 216 8.30 -8.55 -17.90
CA GLN A 216 8.33 -7.84 -19.18
C GLN A 216 8.03 -6.38 -18.91
N GLU A 217 8.91 -5.51 -19.37
CA GLU A 217 8.68 -4.06 -19.38
C GLU A 217 8.71 -3.54 -20.80
N ASP A 218 7.69 -2.76 -21.15
CA ASP A 218 7.58 -2.06 -22.42
C ASP A 218 7.86 -0.55 -22.27
N TYR A 219 7.98 -0.07 -21.02
CA TYR A 219 8.28 1.33 -20.68
C TYR A 219 7.29 2.34 -21.28
N PHE A 220 6.09 1.89 -21.62
CA PHE A 220 5.16 2.65 -22.45
C PHE A 220 4.83 4.02 -21.90
N LEU A 221 4.57 4.11 -20.59
CA LEU A 221 4.24 5.37 -19.95
C LEU A 221 5.35 6.42 -20.16
N TYR A 222 6.61 6.01 -20.11
CA TYR A 222 7.74 6.92 -20.24
C TYR A 222 7.89 7.45 -21.67
N ASP A 223 7.64 6.59 -22.65
CA ASP A 223 7.70 6.95 -24.07
C ASP A 223 6.56 7.88 -24.47
N HIS A 224 5.37 7.70 -23.88
CA HIS A 224 4.17 8.40 -24.30
C HIS A 224 3.74 9.57 -23.40
N VAL A 225 4.47 9.87 -22.32
CA VAL A 225 4.07 10.93 -21.36
C VAL A 225 3.90 12.30 -22.03
N LYS A 226 4.65 12.58 -23.10
CA LYS A 226 4.61 13.86 -23.80
C LYS A 226 3.31 14.00 -24.60
N GLU A 227 2.95 12.98 -25.34
CA GLU A 227 1.70 12.84 -26.08
C GLU A 227 0.50 12.89 -25.13
N LEU A 228 0.60 12.24 -23.96
CA LEU A 228 -0.43 12.30 -22.92
C LEU A 228 -0.66 13.73 -22.41
N ILE A 229 0.43 14.47 -22.16
CA ILE A 229 0.35 15.87 -21.71
C ILE A 229 -0.22 16.80 -22.78
N ASN A 230 0.09 16.53 -24.05
CA ASN A 230 -0.40 17.33 -25.18
C ASN A 230 -1.85 17.01 -25.57
N GLY A 231 -2.43 15.91 -25.05
CA GLY A 231 -3.82 15.52 -25.29
C GLY A 231 -4.01 14.59 -26.49
N ASP A 232 -2.96 13.90 -26.94
CA ASP A 232 -2.99 13.10 -28.18
C ASP A 232 -3.54 11.67 -28.00
N TYR A 233 -3.87 11.25 -26.77
CA TYR A 233 -4.18 9.83 -26.46
C TYR A 233 -5.52 9.61 -25.72
N VAL A 234 -5.82 10.43 -24.71
CA VAL A 234 -7.02 10.29 -23.85
C VAL A 234 -7.59 11.68 -23.60
N GLU A 235 -8.92 11.80 -23.61
CA GLU A 235 -9.60 13.03 -23.22
C GLU A 235 -9.71 13.16 -21.69
N PHE A 236 -9.30 14.31 -21.17
CA PHE A 236 -9.46 14.70 -19.77
C PHE A 236 -10.46 15.85 -19.67
N ALA A 237 -11.27 15.84 -18.62
CA ALA A 237 -12.19 16.92 -18.28
C ALA A 237 -11.44 18.22 -17.94
N SER A 238 -10.19 18.13 -17.47
CA SER A 238 -9.34 19.30 -17.21
C SER A 238 -7.85 18.94 -17.15
N GLN A 239 -6.98 19.96 -17.25
CA GLN A 239 -5.55 19.80 -17.00
C GLN A 239 -5.26 19.33 -15.57
N ASN A 240 -6.09 19.70 -14.60
CA ASN A 240 -5.93 19.25 -13.21
C ASN A 240 -6.19 17.75 -13.07
N GLU A 241 -7.19 17.21 -13.77
CA GLU A 241 -7.43 15.75 -13.79
C GLU A 241 -6.23 15.01 -14.38
N LEU A 242 -5.68 15.48 -15.51
CA LEU A 242 -4.46 14.92 -16.09
C LEU A 242 -3.29 14.92 -15.10
N ILE A 243 -3.02 16.07 -14.47
CA ILE A 243 -1.91 16.18 -13.51
C ILE A 243 -2.12 15.24 -12.32
N ASP A 244 -3.35 15.14 -11.81
CA ASP A 244 -3.69 14.26 -10.70
C ASP A 244 -3.46 12.77 -11.05
N LEU A 245 -3.91 12.33 -12.22
CA LEU A 245 -3.67 10.96 -12.71
C LEU A 245 -2.17 10.67 -12.89
N LEU A 246 -1.39 11.64 -13.39
CA LEU A 246 0.06 11.50 -13.47
C LEU A 246 0.69 11.39 -12.07
N ILE A 247 0.28 12.22 -11.10
CA ILE A 247 0.75 12.13 -9.71
C ILE A 247 0.47 10.74 -9.15
N HIS A 248 -0.74 10.23 -9.32
CA HIS A 248 -1.08 8.87 -8.89
C HIS A 248 -0.20 7.81 -9.55
N THR A 249 0.02 7.93 -10.85
CA THR A 249 0.82 6.96 -11.63
C THR A 249 2.28 6.93 -11.18
N PHE A 250 2.92 8.10 -11.09
CA PHE A 250 4.33 8.17 -10.66
C PHE A 250 4.51 7.85 -9.18
N SER A 251 3.50 8.10 -8.34
CA SER A 251 3.49 7.61 -6.96
C SER A 251 3.48 6.07 -6.95
N ALA A 252 2.57 5.44 -7.69
CA ALA A 252 2.49 3.97 -7.73
C ALA A 252 3.81 3.32 -8.18
N LEU A 253 4.43 3.85 -9.24
CA LEU A 253 5.72 3.37 -9.71
C LEU A 253 6.78 3.54 -8.63
N LYS A 254 6.95 4.75 -8.08
CA LYS A 254 7.92 5.02 -7.02
C LYS A 254 7.74 4.07 -5.83
N GLY A 255 6.53 3.97 -5.28
CA GLY A 255 6.22 3.10 -4.14
C GLY A 255 6.58 1.65 -4.41
N SER A 256 6.30 1.14 -5.61
CA SER A 256 6.67 -0.22 -5.97
C SER A 256 8.18 -0.44 -6.01
N ARG A 257 8.96 0.50 -6.56
CA ARG A 257 10.44 0.39 -6.60
C ARG A 257 11.02 0.41 -5.19
N GLN A 258 10.52 1.29 -4.34
CA GLN A 258 10.95 1.39 -2.94
C GLN A 258 10.66 0.09 -2.18
N LEU A 259 9.44 -0.43 -2.26
CA LEU A 259 9.03 -1.64 -1.56
C LEU A 259 9.71 -2.90 -2.12
N PHE A 260 9.92 -2.98 -3.44
CA PHE A 260 10.70 -4.06 -4.04
C PHE A 260 12.17 -4.01 -3.62
N GLY A 261 12.76 -2.80 -3.53
CA GLY A 261 14.12 -2.61 -3.01
C GLY A 261 14.25 -3.05 -1.57
N ARG A 262 13.19 -2.92 -0.77
CA ARG A 262 13.13 -3.45 0.59
C ARG A 262 13.17 -4.96 0.63
N TYR A 263 12.45 -5.65 -0.25
CA TYR A 263 12.56 -7.10 -0.42
C TYR A 263 14.00 -7.50 -0.77
N LEU A 264 14.58 -6.88 -1.79
CA LEU A 264 15.96 -7.19 -2.23
C LEU A 264 16.97 -6.96 -1.09
N SER A 265 16.83 -5.87 -0.34
CA SER A 265 17.70 -5.59 0.81
C SER A 265 17.53 -6.66 1.91
N TYR A 266 16.29 -7.09 2.16
CA TYR A 266 15.97 -8.08 3.18
C TYR A 266 16.53 -9.47 2.87
N THR A 267 16.50 -9.89 1.60
CA THR A 267 17.00 -11.19 1.15
C THR A 267 18.50 -11.22 0.87
N GLY A 268 19.22 -10.12 1.12
CA GLY A 268 20.66 -10.04 0.86
C GLY A 268 20.98 -9.95 -0.64
N GLY A 269 20.11 -9.31 -1.42
CA GLY A 269 20.30 -9.05 -2.83
C GLY A 269 21.55 -8.22 -3.14
N ASN A 270 21.94 -8.19 -4.41
CA ASN A 270 23.11 -7.46 -4.88
C ASN A 270 22.99 -5.95 -4.57
N GLU A 271 23.98 -5.38 -3.88
CA GLU A 271 23.98 -3.95 -3.51
C GLU A 271 23.88 -3.03 -4.72
N GLU A 272 24.48 -3.40 -5.86
CA GLU A 272 24.35 -2.64 -7.11
C GLU A 272 22.90 -2.59 -7.61
N LEU A 273 22.15 -3.69 -7.48
CA LEU A 273 20.72 -3.72 -7.84
C LEU A 273 19.92 -2.79 -6.94
N ILE A 274 20.18 -2.84 -5.65
CA ILE A 274 19.47 -2.03 -4.65
C ILE A 274 19.74 -0.54 -4.89
N GLU A 275 20.99 -0.15 -5.13
CA GLU A 275 21.37 1.24 -5.41
C GLU A 275 20.77 1.76 -6.72
N ARG A 276 20.77 0.94 -7.78
CA ARG A 276 20.11 1.29 -9.05
C ARG A 276 18.61 1.53 -8.87
N LEU A 277 17.94 0.68 -8.09
CA LEU A 277 16.52 0.81 -7.80
C LEU A 277 16.20 2.06 -6.97
N ARG A 278 17.03 2.37 -5.96
CA ARG A 278 16.95 3.62 -5.18
C ARG A 278 17.15 4.86 -6.08
N ALA A 279 18.03 4.79 -7.07
CA ALA A 279 18.22 5.87 -8.03
C ALA A 279 16.96 6.09 -8.90
N CYS A 280 16.32 5.01 -9.37
CA CYS A 280 15.02 5.07 -10.06
C CYS A 280 13.95 5.72 -9.18
N GLU A 281 13.80 5.26 -7.93
CA GLU A 281 12.85 5.81 -6.96
C GLU A 281 13.02 7.32 -6.78
N LYS A 282 14.24 7.79 -6.53
CA LYS A 282 14.54 9.22 -6.35
C LYS A 282 14.21 10.05 -7.60
N ARG A 283 14.41 9.48 -8.78
CA ARG A 283 14.09 10.14 -10.05
C ARG A 283 12.59 10.19 -10.28
N LEU A 284 11.85 9.15 -9.95
CA LEU A 284 10.38 9.12 -9.95
C LEU A 284 9.79 10.14 -8.96
N GLU A 285 10.36 10.25 -7.74
CA GLU A 285 9.97 11.29 -6.77
C GLU A 285 10.19 12.71 -7.34
N THR A 286 11.27 12.92 -8.07
CA THR A 286 11.52 14.21 -8.72
C THR A 286 10.42 14.55 -9.74
N ILE A 287 9.96 13.58 -10.52
CA ILE A 287 8.84 13.76 -11.46
C ILE A 287 7.56 14.09 -10.69
N ARG A 288 7.26 13.33 -9.63
CA ARG A 288 6.09 13.56 -8.77
C ARG A 288 6.08 14.98 -8.18
N ILE A 289 7.20 15.46 -7.66
CA ILE A 289 7.34 16.81 -7.11
C ILE A 289 7.10 17.88 -8.19
N LEU A 290 7.59 17.66 -9.42
CA LEU A 290 7.33 18.59 -10.53
C LEU A 290 5.83 18.65 -10.87
N LEU A 291 5.14 17.51 -10.89
CA LEU A 291 3.70 17.45 -11.14
C LEU A 291 2.89 18.13 -10.02
N LEU A 292 3.24 17.91 -8.75
CA LEU A 292 2.63 18.61 -7.61
C LEU A 292 2.81 20.13 -7.73
N LYS A 293 4.00 20.59 -8.12
CA LYS A 293 4.25 22.02 -8.40
C LYS A 293 3.41 22.51 -9.58
N SER A 294 3.26 21.72 -10.64
CA SER A 294 2.41 22.05 -11.77
C SER A 294 0.94 22.18 -11.36
N GLN A 295 0.44 21.33 -10.46
CA GLN A 295 -0.92 21.41 -9.91
C GLN A 295 -1.14 22.73 -9.14
N MET A 296 -0.15 23.16 -8.35
CA MET A 296 -0.23 24.43 -7.59
C MET A 296 -0.10 25.68 -8.47
N THR A 297 0.71 25.62 -9.54
CA THR A 297 1.05 26.78 -10.37
C THR A 297 0.22 26.90 -11.65
N GLY A 298 -0.51 25.83 -12.03
CA GLY A 298 -1.20 25.72 -13.31
C GLY A 298 -0.27 25.65 -14.52
N ARG A 299 1.03 25.34 -14.32
CA ARG A 299 2.04 25.31 -15.39
C ARG A 299 2.67 23.92 -15.48
N LEU A 300 2.33 23.19 -16.54
CA LEU A 300 2.88 21.88 -16.86
C LEU A 300 3.88 21.99 -18.02
N ASN A 301 5.12 21.55 -17.81
CA ASN A 301 6.15 21.58 -18.84
C ASN A 301 6.41 20.16 -19.35
N ALA A 302 5.77 19.81 -20.48
CA ALA A 302 5.85 18.48 -21.07
C ALA A 302 7.29 18.04 -21.38
N GLU A 303 8.12 18.94 -21.90
CA GLU A 303 9.53 18.62 -22.26
C GLU A 303 10.36 18.27 -21.03
N VAL A 304 10.18 19.02 -19.93
CA VAL A 304 10.89 18.74 -18.69
C VAL A 304 10.46 17.39 -18.14
N ILE A 305 9.14 17.11 -18.08
CA ILE A 305 8.64 15.81 -17.59
C ILE A 305 9.15 14.66 -18.47
N PHE A 306 9.03 14.80 -19.80
CA PHE A 306 9.51 13.81 -20.76
C PHE A 306 11.00 13.51 -20.58
N SER A 307 11.85 14.55 -20.49
CA SER A 307 13.30 14.37 -20.28
C SER A 307 13.63 13.59 -18.99
N LYS A 308 12.80 13.75 -17.94
CA LYS A 308 12.95 12.98 -16.70
C LYS A 308 12.49 11.54 -16.89
N CYS A 309 11.38 11.31 -17.59
CA CYS A 309 10.88 9.98 -17.93
C CYS A 309 11.88 9.19 -18.78
N SER A 310 12.48 9.78 -19.83
CA SER A 310 13.51 9.11 -20.63
C SER A 310 14.70 8.68 -19.78
N SER A 311 15.11 9.54 -18.85
CA SER A 311 16.18 9.23 -17.91
C SER A 311 15.82 8.13 -16.91
N VAL A 312 14.56 8.04 -16.44
CA VAL A 312 14.11 6.90 -15.61
C VAL A 312 14.09 5.62 -16.43
N LYS A 313 13.56 5.69 -17.66
CA LYS A 313 13.49 4.55 -18.57
C LYS A 313 14.85 3.89 -18.74
N GLU A 314 15.89 4.66 -19.04
CA GLU A 314 17.26 4.14 -19.18
C GLU A 314 17.73 3.43 -17.90
N MET A 315 17.51 4.04 -16.73
CA MET A 315 17.88 3.45 -15.44
C MET A 315 17.12 2.15 -15.16
N GLU A 316 15.81 2.10 -15.45
CA GLU A 316 15.00 0.90 -15.25
C GLU A 316 15.36 -0.21 -16.25
N MET A 317 15.71 0.13 -17.50
CA MET A 317 16.22 -0.84 -18.47
C MET A 317 17.50 -1.51 -17.98
N GLU A 318 18.44 -0.73 -17.43
CA GLU A 318 19.66 -1.27 -16.83
C GLU A 318 19.37 -2.11 -15.58
N PHE A 319 18.47 -1.65 -14.71
CA PHE A 319 18.05 -2.39 -13.53
C PHE A 319 17.42 -3.74 -13.89
N VAL A 320 16.43 -3.77 -14.79
CA VAL A 320 15.73 -5.00 -15.19
C VAL A 320 16.70 -5.98 -15.85
N LYS A 321 17.64 -5.49 -16.66
CA LYS A 321 18.70 -6.32 -17.24
C LYS A 321 19.55 -6.98 -16.14
N LEU A 322 20.08 -6.19 -15.22
CA LEU A 322 20.92 -6.68 -14.13
C LEU A 322 20.14 -7.66 -13.23
N LEU A 323 18.85 -7.40 -12.98
CA LEU A 323 17.99 -8.23 -12.15
C LEU A 323 17.85 -9.63 -12.75
N LYS A 324 17.64 -9.72 -14.07
CA LYS A 324 17.56 -10.98 -14.80
C LYS A 324 18.88 -11.74 -14.81
N GLU A 325 19.99 -11.05 -15.05
CA GLU A 325 21.34 -11.65 -15.03
C GLU A 325 21.66 -12.28 -13.66
N ASN A 326 21.29 -11.61 -12.56
CA ASN A 326 21.50 -12.14 -11.21
C ASN A 326 20.57 -13.35 -10.92
N ASN A 327 19.37 -13.38 -11.48
CA ASN A 327 18.41 -14.49 -11.29
C ASN A 327 18.86 -15.79 -11.98
N GLU A 328 19.48 -15.69 -13.16
CA GLU A 328 20.04 -16.86 -13.87
C GLU A 328 21.20 -17.52 -13.09
N VAL A 329 21.98 -16.72 -12.35
CA VAL A 329 23.06 -17.24 -11.48
C VAL A 329 22.50 -18.01 -10.28
N VAL A 330 21.35 -17.61 -9.74
CA VAL A 330 20.70 -18.30 -8.61
C VAL A 330 20.08 -19.62 -9.07
N THR A 331 19.36 -19.62 -10.18
CA THR A 331 18.69 -20.81 -10.72
C THR A 331 19.62 -21.90 -11.29
N SER A 332 20.91 -21.58 -11.49
CA SER A 332 21.93 -22.53 -11.97
C SER A 332 22.75 -23.17 -10.84
N ARG A 333 22.52 -22.79 -9.59
CA ARG A 333 23.08 -23.43 -8.39
C ARG A 333 22.09 -24.42 -7.80
#